data_AF-A0A1G1FCH0-F1
#
_entry.id   AF-A0A1G1FCH0-F1
#
_cell.length_a   1.000
_cell.length_b   1.000
_cell.length_c   1.000
_cell.angle_alpha   90.00
_cell.angle_beta   90.00
_cell.angle_gamma   90.00
#
_symmetry.space_group_name_H-M   'P 1'
#
loop_
_entity.id
_entity.type
_entity.pdbx_description
1 polymer ?
#
loop_
_entity_poly.entity_id
_entity_poly.type
_entity_poly.pdbx_seq_one_letter_code
_entity_poly.pdbx_strand_id
1 'polypeptide(L)'
;MNPICIIDDEASITSTVASILKDEGYQAIAFEDAESFWERLDVLEPSLVLLDVWLPGMDGMQLLKRLRDRLPQLPVIMMSGHAGIDAAVAAIKNGAYDFLEKPLHLEVLLDKVASALKHRPAGRGVDLPSDTRLEIVSADLSMPAGVVDVVDSSEPQRTLRRNVVLNGIGLLSGRNTGVILSPLGINEGVLFQTLDGQTIRGQITSLENFSPTGSSKTFSANSTTLESGRRRVRTVEHLMAVLSMYGITNVLIKADEEIPNIDGSARDFCALIEEAGIVEQSVATRVAVIRRKIGVGTESPQEKHLFAEPFDGFEISMRVDYPPPIGEQVFSFDPARASFAKEIAPARSFNTFENIEMAQKMGTVGGGYLHSHIIMYGGKVINTELRYPDEFVRHKILDMIGDLYLLGLPIRGRISANMTSHGYNQALVQRLYQAMQGSAGRQ
;
A
#
# COMPACT_ATOMS: atom_id res chain seq x y z
N MET A 1 3.58 41.48 -8.51
CA MET A 1 3.15 40.09 -8.29
C MET A 1 2.33 40.12 -7.02
N ASN A 2 1.12 39.58 -7.00
CA ASN A 2 0.27 39.68 -5.81
C ASN A 2 0.93 38.98 -4.61
N PRO A 3 0.74 39.47 -3.38
CA PRO A 3 1.47 38.98 -2.22
C PRO A 3 1.09 37.54 -1.85
N ILE A 4 2.05 36.83 -1.27
CA ILE A 4 1.82 35.64 -0.47
C ILE A 4 1.38 36.11 0.92
N CYS A 5 0.20 35.71 1.36
CA CYS A 5 -0.28 36.03 2.70
C CYS A 5 0.03 34.89 3.66
N ILE A 6 0.61 35.21 4.81
CA ILE A 6 0.97 34.27 5.87
C ILE A 6 0.05 34.58 7.06
N ILE A 7 -0.74 33.62 7.51
CA ILE A 7 -1.66 33.78 8.64
C ILE A 7 -1.28 32.77 9.69
N ASP A 8 -0.72 33.26 10.78
CA ASP A 8 -0.20 32.46 11.89
C ASP A 8 -0.10 33.37 13.12
N ASP A 9 -0.60 32.93 14.27
CA ASP A 9 -0.58 33.71 15.51
C ASP A 9 0.82 33.75 16.15
N GLU A 10 1.73 32.89 15.71
CA GLU A 10 3.13 32.89 16.12
C GLU A 10 3.95 33.91 15.30
N ALA A 11 4.17 35.10 15.88
CA ALA A 11 4.98 36.16 15.27
C ALA A 11 6.40 35.71 14.84
N SER A 12 6.98 34.72 15.53
CA SER A 12 8.28 34.14 15.17
C SER A 12 8.24 33.39 13.84
N ILE A 13 7.15 32.69 13.55
CA ILE A 13 6.96 31.91 12.32
C ILE A 13 6.65 32.85 11.17
N THR A 14 5.69 33.78 11.35
CA THR A 14 5.34 34.73 10.29
C THR A 14 6.54 35.58 9.86
N SER A 15 7.34 36.06 10.80
CA SER A 15 8.55 36.85 10.50
C SER A 15 9.62 36.03 9.79
N THR A 16 9.86 34.80 10.23
CA THR A 16 10.84 33.89 9.61
C THR A 16 10.43 33.53 8.18
N VAL A 17 9.18 33.09 7.98
CA VAL A 17 8.63 32.74 6.66
C VAL A 17 8.60 33.96 5.74
N ALA A 18 8.20 35.12 6.24
CA ALA A 18 8.21 36.35 5.44
C ALA A 18 9.62 36.77 5.02
N SER A 19 10.63 36.59 5.89
CA SER A 19 12.03 36.88 5.54
C SER A 19 12.51 35.94 4.44
N ILE A 20 12.32 34.64 4.62
CA ILE A 20 12.69 33.60 3.64
C ILE A 20 12.08 33.90 2.26
N LEU A 21 10.77 34.18 2.22
CA LEU A 21 10.07 34.46 0.98
C LEU A 21 10.57 35.74 0.30
N LYS A 22 10.91 36.77 1.07
CA LYS A 22 11.47 38.03 0.54
C LYS A 22 12.88 37.82 -0.04
N ASP A 23 13.71 37.01 0.61
CA ASP A 23 15.06 36.69 0.13
C ASP A 23 15.01 35.97 -1.23
N GLU A 24 13.99 35.16 -1.45
CA GLU A 24 13.69 34.49 -2.74
C GLU A 24 12.88 35.37 -3.72
N GLY A 25 12.67 36.66 -3.41
CA GLY A 25 12.04 37.63 -4.30
C GLY A 25 10.52 37.66 -4.30
N TYR A 26 9.85 36.96 -3.39
CA TYR A 26 8.40 37.02 -3.21
C TYR A 26 7.98 38.21 -2.35
N GLN A 27 6.81 38.79 -2.65
CA GLN A 27 6.15 39.72 -1.73
C GLN A 27 5.37 38.93 -0.68
N ALA A 28 5.67 39.13 0.60
CA ALA A 28 5.02 38.43 1.71
C ALA A 28 4.38 39.43 2.70
N ILE A 29 3.14 39.16 3.11
CA ILE A 29 2.40 39.95 4.10
C ILE A 29 1.90 38.99 5.20
N ALA A 30 2.18 39.33 6.45
CA ALA A 30 1.81 38.52 7.61
C ALA A 30 0.54 39.06 8.31
N PHE A 31 -0.24 38.14 8.86
CA PHE A 31 -1.41 38.38 9.70
C PHE A 31 -1.32 37.48 10.93
N GLU A 32 -1.75 38.01 12.08
CA GLU A 32 -1.75 37.28 13.36
C GLU A 32 -3.07 36.52 13.59
N ASP A 33 -4.11 36.80 12.80
CA ASP A 33 -5.43 36.20 12.93
C ASP A 33 -6.18 36.14 11.60
N ALA A 34 -7.23 35.31 11.55
CA ALA A 34 -8.02 35.07 10.35
C ALA A 34 -8.89 36.28 9.95
N GLU A 35 -9.39 37.01 10.94
CA GLU A 35 -10.29 38.15 10.76
C GLU A 35 -9.61 39.32 10.05
N SER A 36 -8.43 39.72 10.51
CA SER A 36 -7.62 40.82 9.97
C SER A 36 -7.15 40.54 8.54
N PHE A 37 -6.91 39.26 8.20
CA PHE A 37 -6.67 38.82 6.83
C PHE A 37 -7.95 38.92 5.99
N TRP A 38 -9.07 38.40 6.49
CA TRP A 38 -10.34 38.37 5.76
C TRP A 38 -10.84 39.76 5.36
N GLU A 39 -10.67 40.76 6.25
CA GLU A 39 -11.03 42.15 5.97
C GLU A 39 -10.25 42.77 4.80
N ARG A 40 -9.02 42.30 4.55
CA ARG A 40 -8.12 42.83 3.52
C ARG A 40 -8.06 41.94 2.28
N LEU A 41 -8.73 40.80 2.27
CA LEU A 41 -8.68 39.81 1.20
C LEU A 41 -8.93 40.41 -0.20
N ASP A 42 -9.97 41.24 -0.31
CA ASP A 42 -10.38 41.87 -1.58
C ASP A 42 -9.39 42.94 -2.06
N VAL A 43 -8.64 43.56 -1.15
CA VAL A 43 -7.66 44.60 -1.49
C VAL A 43 -6.31 43.98 -1.86
N LEU A 44 -5.94 42.89 -1.20
CA LEU A 44 -4.64 42.24 -1.37
C LEU A 44 -4.60 41.31 -2.58
N GLU A 45 -5.74 40.72 -2.95
CA GLU A 45 -5.88 39.72 -4.01
C GLU A 45 -4.73 38.68 -3.99
N PRO A 46 -4.53 37.95 -2.88
CA PRO A 46 -3.33 37.14 -2.67
C PRO A 46 -3.08 36.13 -3.80
N SER A 47 -1.80 35.88 -4.11
CA SER A 47 -1.42 34.84 -5.07
C SER A 47 -1.37 33.45 -4.42
N LEU A 48 -1.13 33.39 -3.11
CA LEU A 48 -1.03 32.19 -2.28
C LEU A 48 -1.32 32.58 -0.83
N VAL A 49 -1.91 31.64 -0.08
CA VAL A 49 -2.13 31.76 1.36
C VAL A 49 -1.38 30.64 2.07
N LEU A 50 -0.51 30.97 3.02
CA LEU A 50 0.06 30.06 4.01
C LEU A 50 -0.75 30.23 5.30
N LEU A 51 -1.46 29.20 5.74
CA LEU A 51 -2.49 29.31 6.77
C LEU A 51 -2.27 28.32 7.91
N ASP A 52 -2.02 28.82 9.12
CA ASP A 52 -1.98 27.96 10.30
C ASP A 52 -3.34 27.32 10.59
N VAL A 53 -3.33 26.07 11.09
CA VAL A 53 -4.55 25.32 11.44
C VAL A 53 -5.21 25.88 12.71
N TRP A 54 -4.42 26.30 13.70
CA TRP A 54 -4.87 26.67 15.04
C TRP A 54 -4.71 28.17 15.26
N LEU A 55 -5.70 28.94 14.78
CA LEU A 55 -5.76 30.37 14.99
C LEU A 55 -6.72 30.74 16.14
N PRO A 56 -6.46 31.83 16.87
CA PRO A 56 -7.41 32.38 17.82
C PRO A 56 -8.66 32.90 17.11
N GLY A 57 -9.85 32.68 17.69
CA GLY A 57 -11.10 33.09 17.09
C GLY A 57 -11.56 32.12 16.00
N MET A 58 -11.52 32.53 14.73
CA MET A 58 -11.79 31.66 13.60
C MET A 58 -10.59 30.75 13.32
N ASP A 59 -10.77 29.44 13.52
CA ASP A 59 -9.71 28.47 13.21
C ASP A 59 -9.37 28.44 11.70
N GLY A 60 -8.17 27.97 11.38
CA GLY A 60 -7.67 27.95 10.00
C GLY A 60 -8.48 27.08 9.05
N MET A 61 -9.12 26.02 9.56
CA MET A 61 -9.96 25.13 8.74
C MET A 61 -11.27 25.82 8.33
N GLN A 62 -11.85 26.62 9.22
CA GLN A 62 -13.00 27.46 8.93
C GLN A 62 -12.65 28.53 7.90
N LEU A 63 -11.50 29.19 8.07
CA LEU A 63 -11.03 30.18 7.11
C LEU A 63 -10.78 29.55 5.73
N LEU A 64 -10.13 28.38 5.67
CA LEU A 64 -9.94 27.60 4.44
C LEU A 64 -11.27 27.37 3.73
N LYS A 65 -12.28 26.86 4.43
CA LYS A 65 -13.60 26.60 3.84
C LYS A 65 -14.23 27.87 3.25
N ARG A 66 -14.15 29.00 3.96
CA ARG A 66 -14.66 30.29 3.45
C ARG A 66 -13.89 30.78 2.22
N LEU A 67 -12.56 30.60 2.21
CA LEU A 67 -11.73 30.93 1.04
C LEU A 67 -12.09 30.05 -0.15
N ARG A 68 -12.41 28.77 0.07
CA ARG A 68 -12.83 27.86 -0.99
C ARG A 68 -14.18 28.20 -1.60
N ASP A 69 -15.13 28.63 -0.78
CA ASP A 69 -16.45 29.05 -1.23
C ASP A 69 -16.38 30.37 -2.04
N ARG A 70 -15.48 31.28 -1.68
CA ARG A 70 -15.35 32.62 -2.30
C ARG A 70 -14.35 32.68 -3.45
N LEU A 71 -13.17 32.08 -3.29
CA LEU A 71 -12.03 32.13 -4.21
C LEU A 71 -11.54 30.70 -4.52
N PRO A 72 -12.30 29.91 -5.32
CA PRO A 72 -11.99 28.50 -5.56
C PRO A 72 -10.71 28.26 -6.38
N GLN A 73 -10.04 29.30 -6.86
CA GLN A 73 -8.77 29.18 -7.59
C GLN A 73 -7.56 29.64 -6.78
N LEU A 74 -7.77 30.19 -5.58
CA LEU A 74 -6.70 30.62 -4.68
C LEU A 74 -6.06 29.37 -4.04
N PRO A 75 -4.76 29.09 -4.28
CA PRO A 75 -4.08 28.04 -3.56
C PRO A 75 -3.91 28.44 -2.09
N VAL A 76 -4.19 27.49 -1.19
CA VAL A 76 -4.00 27.63 0.25
C VAL A 76 -3.14 26.46 0.73
N ILE A 77 -1.99 26.73 1.33
CA ILE A 77 -1.15 25.71 1.99
C ILE A 77 -1.38 25.82 3.49
N MET A 78 -1.83 24.74 4.12
CA MET A 78 -2.04 24.72 5.56
C MET A 78 -0.71 24.51 6.29
N MET A 79 -0.52 25.10 7.46
CA MET A 79 0.63 24.91 8.36
C MET A 79 0.13 24.37 9.70
N SER A 80 0.82 23.43 10.34
CA SER A 80 0.42 22.93 11.66
C SER A 80 1.60 22.46 12.49
N GLY A 81 1.58 22.77 13.79
CA GLY A 81 2.50 22.21 14.80
C GLY A 81 2.06 20.88 15.40
N HIS A 82 0.84 20.42 15.11
CA HIS A 82 0.38 19.07 15.42
C HIS A 82 0.19 18.33 14.10
N ALA A 83 1.28 17.79 13.58
CA ALA A 83 1.25 17.00 12.36
C ALA A 83 0.80 15.57 12.68
N GLY A 84 -0.45 15.32 12.32
CA GLY A 84 -0.93 13.97 12.09
C GLY A 84 -1.35 13.86 10.64
N ILE A 85 -1.23 12.66 10.07
CA ILE A 85 -1.75 12.36 8.73
C ILE A 85 -3.22 12.75 8.62
N ASP A 86 -3.98 12.65 9.72
CA ASP A 86 -5.38 13.07 9.83
C ASP A 86 -5.58 14.57 9.54
N ALA A 87 -4.71 15.44 10.06
CA ALA A 87 -4.81 16.89 9.87
C ALA A 87 -4.48 17.28 8.43
N ALA A 88 -3.42 16.71 7.85
CA ALA A 88 -3.07 16.93 6.44
C ALA A 88 -4.20 16.45 5.52
N VAL A 89 -4.74 15.26 5.77
CA VAL A 89 -5.84 14.71 4.98
C VAL A 89 -7.12 15.52 5.16
N ALA A 90 -7.42 16.01 6.37
CA ALA A 90 -8.56 16.90 6.60
C ALA A 90 -8.41 18.24 5.88
N ALA A 91 -7.22 18.84 5.89
CA ALA A 91 -6.93 20.06 5.15
C ALA A 91 -7.17 19.89 3.65
N ILE A 92 -6.62 18.82 3.07
CA ILE A 92 -6.81 18.48 1.65
C ILE A 92 -8.31 18.22 1.33
N LYS A 93 -9.03 17.48 2.19
CA LYS A 93 -10.50 17.28 2.09
C LYS A 93 -11.27 18.59 1.97
N ASN A 94 -10.84 19.61 2.71
CA ASN A 94 -11.50 20.92 2.74
C ASN A 94 -10.98 21.88 1.65
N GLY A 95 -10.17 21.39 0.71
CA GLY A 95 -9.74 22.12 -0.48
C GLY A 95 -8.41 22.86 -0.34
N ALA A 96 -7.60 22.55 0.68
CA ALA A 96 -6.22 22.99 0.71
C ALA A 96 -5.45 22.47 -0.51
N TYR A 97 -4.53 23.27 -1.02
CA TYR A 97 -3.63 22.90 -2.10
C TYR A 97 -2.55 21.93 -1.62
N ASP A 98 -1.98 22.19 -0.45
CA ASP A 98 -0.94 21.37 0.19
C ASP A 98 -0.94 21.62 1.71
N PHE A 99 -0.06 20.93 2.42
CA PHE A 99 0.11 21.02 3.87
C PHE A 99 1.60 21.07 4.26
N LEU A 100 1.94 21.80 5.31
CA LEU A 100 3.28 21.94 5.87
C LEU A 100 3.26 21.62 7.37
N GLU A 101 4.16 20.75 7.79
CA GLU A 101 4.40 20.46 9.20
C GLU A 101 5.42 21.46 9.78
N LYS A 102 5.11 22.04 10.94
CA LYS A 102 6.06 22.82 11.73
C LYS A 102 6.91 21.84 12.58
N PRO A 103 8.23 22.04 12.72
CA PRO A 103 9.01 23.19 12.26
C PRO A 103 9.25 23.19 10.74
N LEU A 104 9.12 24.37 10.12
CA LEU A 104 9.20 24.53 8.67
C LEU A 104 10.65 24.39 8.18
N HIS A 105 10.90 23.45 7.28
CA HIS A 105 12.16 23.33 6.57
C HIS A 105 12.17 24.24 5.34
N LEU A 106 13.23 25.04 5.19
CA LEU A 106 13.39 26.06 4.13
C LEU A 106 13.15 25.49 2.72
N GLU A 107 13.85 24.42 2.37
CA GLU A 107 13.76 23.80 1.03
C GLU A 107 12.33 23.32 0.74
N VAL A 108 11.70 22.63 1.70
CA VAL A 108 10.33 22.12 1.57
C VAL A 108 9.31 23.25 1.41
N LEU A 109 9.45 24.33 2.18
CA LEU A 109 8.59 25.52 2.08
C LEU A 109 8.67 26.14 0.68
N LEU A 110 9.88 26.39 0.19
CA LEU A 110 10.10 27.04 -1.11
C LEU A 110 9.61 26.17 -2.27
N ASP A 111 9.87 24.87 -2.22
CA ASP A 111 9.38 23.93 -3.24
C ASP A 111 7.85 23.92 -3.32
N LYS A 112 7.17 23.86 -2.17
CA LYS A 112 5.69 23.88 -2.13
C LYS A 112 5.11 25.21 -2.60
N VAL A 113 5.70 26.33 -2.19
CA VAL A 113 5.31 27.69 -2.64
C VAL A 113 5.49 27.82 -4.15
N ALA A 114 6.65 27.45 -4.69
CA ALA A 114 6.93 27.50 -6.12
C ALA A 114 5.97 26.59 -6.91
N SER A 115 5.67 25.40 -6.38
CA SER A 115 4.72 24.46 -6.98
C SER A 115 3.30 25.04 -7.04
N ALA A 116 2.83 25.61 -5.93
CA ALA A 116 1.50 26.22 -5.80
C ALA A 116 1.30 27.43 -6.72
N LEU A 117 2.32 28.28 -6.85
CA LEU A 117 2.26 29.44 -7.73
C LEU A 117 2.31 29.07 -9.21
N LYS A 118 2.97 27.96 -9.57
CA LYS A 118 3.02 27.44 -10.95
C LYS A 118 1.73 26.72 -11.36
N HIS A 119 1.05 26.07 -10.42
CA HIS A 119 -0.13 25.24 -10.68
C HIS A 119 -1.37 25.85 -10.03
N ARG A 120 -2.21 26.53 -10.81
CA ARG A 120 -3.61 26.78 -10.41
C ARG A 120 -4.30 25.42 -10.19
N PRO A 121 -5.20 25.29 -9.20
CA PRO A 121 -5.80 24.00 -8.83
C PRO A 121 -6.35 23.29 -10.07
N ALA A 122 -5.74 22.17 -10.46
CA ALA A 122 -6.41 21.23 -11.34
C ALA A 122 -7.62 20.70 -10.55
N GLY A 123 -8.83 21.00 -11.02
CA GLY A 123 -10.03 20.44 -10.43
C GLY A 123 -9.94 18.91 -10.37
N ARG A 124 -10.46 18.32 -9.28
CA ARG A 124 -10.60 16.88 -8.99
C ARG A 124 -9.62 15.98 -9.75
N GLY A 125 -8.60 15.50 -9.02
CA GLY A 125 -7.65 14.50 -9.50
C GLY A 125 -8.37 13.37 -10.23
N VAL A 126 -7.79 12.95 -11.35
CA VAL A 126 -8.28 11.82 -12.14
C VAL A 126 -8.29 10.59 -11.24
N ASP A 127 -9.42 9.90 -11.16
CA ASP A 127 -9.52 8.58 -10.54
C ASP A 127 -8.38 7.72 -11.12
N LEU A 128 -7.44 7.27 -10.28
CA LEU A 128 -6.63 6.12 -10.68
C LEU A 128 -7.63 5.02 -11.05
N PRO A 129 -7.53 4.38 -12.23
CA PRO A 129 -8.25 3.14 -12.51
C PRO A 129 -7.99 2.22 -11.34
N SER A 130 -8.98 2.18 -10.46
CA SER A 130 -8.71 1.86 -9.09
C SER A 130 -8.52 0.35 -9.04
N ASP A 131 -7.41 -0.15 -8.52
CA ASP A 131 -7.35 -1.54 -8.06
C ASP A 131 -8.49 -1.84 -7.05
N THR A 132 -9.13 -0.78 -6.51
CA THR A 132 -10.33 -0.72 -5.67
C THR A 132 -11.59 -1.35 -6.28
N ARG A 133 -11.57 -1.73 -7.56
CA ARG A 133 -12.59 -2.60 -8.15
C ARG A 133 -12.03 -4.02 -8.23
N LEU A 134 -12.73 -4.94 -7.58
CA LEU A 134 -12.43 -6.37 -7.64
C LEU A 134 -12.39 -6.83 -9.10
N GLU A 135 -11.19 -7.13 -9.61
CA GLU A 135 -11.00 -7.68 -10.96
C GLU A 135 -11.06 -9.21 -10.86
N ILE A 136 -12.17 -9.79 -11.31
CA ILE A 136 -12.27 -11.23 -11.50
C ILE A 136 -11.70 -11.55 -12.87
N VAL A 137 -10.52 -12.16 -12.90
CA VAL A 137 -9.93 -12.65 -14.15
C VAL A 137 -10.29 -14.12 -14.31
N SER A 138 -11.05 -14.45 -15.36
CA SER A 138 -11.33 -15.85 -15.69
C SER A 138 -10.08 -16.54 -16.21
N ALA A 139 -9.67 -17.62 -15.56
CA ALA A 139 -8.63 -18.50 -16.06
C ALA A 139 -9.28 -19.64 -16.87
N ASP A 140 -8.85 -19.84 -18.12
CA ASP A 140 -8.99 -21.15 -18.76
C ASP A 140 -8.18 -22.15 -17.95
N LEU A 141 -8.87 -23.17 -17.42
CA LEU A 141 -8.37 -24.17 -16.48
C LEU A 141 -7.87 -25.44 -17.21
N SER A 142 -7.99 -25.50 -18.54
CA SER A 142 -7.44 -26.60 -19.33
C SER A 142 -5.94 -26.40 -19.54
N MET A 143 -5.13 -27.12 -18.75
CA MET A 143 -3.67 -27.00 -18.80
C MET A 143 -3.01 -28.29 -19.30
N PRO A 144 -2.12 -28.22 -20.32
CA PRO A 144 -1.33 -29.38 -20.71
C PRO A 144 -0.42 -29.83 -19.57
N ALA A 145 -0.23 -31.14 -19.41
CA ALA A 145 0.64 -31.70 -18.39
C ALA A 145 2.11 -31.30 -18.59
N GLY A 146 2.89 -31.22 -17.50
CA GLY A 146 4.32 -30.91 -17.53
C GLY A 146 4.67 -29.43 -17.70
N VAL A 147 3.73 -28.53 -17.40
CA VAL A 147 3.98 -27.07 -17.34
C VAL A 147 4.64 -26.68 -16.01
N VAL A 148 4.23 -27.33 -14.92
CA VAL A 148 4.82 -27.15 -13.57
C VAL A 148 5.09 -28.53 -12.97
N ASP A 149 6.30 -28.71 -12.45
CA ASP A 149 6.67 -29.88 -11.67
C ASP A 149 6.79 -29.51 -10.19
N VAL A 150 6.48 -30.44 -9.30
CA VAL A 150 6.80 -30.32 -7.88
C VAL A 150 7.97 -31.23 -7.58
N VAL A 151 9.07 -30.67 -7.09
CA VAL A 151 10.29 -31.43 -6.76
C VAL A 151 10.74 -31.10 -5.34
N ASP A 152 11.47 -32.02 -4.72
CA ASP A 152 12.18 -31.73 -3.48
C ASP A 152 13.33 -30.74 -3.76
N SER A 153 13.47 -29.75 -2.89
CA SER A 153 14.55 -28.77 -2.88
C SER A 153 15.72 -29.29 -2.04
N SER A 154 16.90 -28.69 -2.24
CA SER A 154 18.03 -28.86 -1.31
C SER A 154 17.81 -28.16 0.04
N GLU A 155 16.88 -27.20 0.09
CA GLU A 155 16.56 -26.45 1.31
C GLU A 155 15.62 -27.26 2.23
N PRO A 156 15.87 -27.32 3.54
CA PRO A 156 14.96 -27.95 4.49
C PRO A 156 13.69 -27.13 4.68
N GLN A 157 12.65 -27.76 5.22
CA GLN A 157 11.51 -27.05 5.78
C GLN A 157 11.94 -26.20 6.97
N ARG A 158 11.24 -25.09 7.20
CA ARG A 158 11.53 -24.17 8.29
C ARG A 158 10.28 -23.80 9.06
N THR A 159 10.46 -23.61 10.36
CA THR A 159 9.45 -23.05 11.27
C THR A 159 10.11 -22.02 12.19
N LEU A 160 9.32 -21.41 13.07
CA LEU A 160 9.82 -20.45 14.06
C LEU A 160 10.49 -21.18 15.23
N ARG A 161 11.39 -20.52 15.97
CA ARG A 161 11.97 -21.09 17.19
C ARG A 161 11.04 -20.93 18.40
N ARG A 162 10.29 -19.83 18.45
CA ARG A 162 9.41 -19.48 19.56
C ARG A 162 8.19 -18.70 19.05
N ASN A 163 7.20 -18.59 19.92
CA ASN A 163 6.03 -17.76 19.65
C ASN A 163 6.42 -16.28 19.67
N VAL A 164 5.83 -15.51 18.76
CA VAL A 164 5.96 -14.05 18.71
C VAL A 164 4.60 -13.42 18.45
N VAL A 165 4.44 -12.17 18.87
CA VAL A 165 3.19 -11.42 18.75
C VAL A 165 3.48 -10.05 18.18
N LEU A 166 2.61 -9.61 17.27
CA LEU A 166 2.61 -8.25 16.75
C LEU A 166 1.21 -7.68 16.87
N ASN A 167 1.10 -6.52 17.52
CA ASN A 167 -0.14 -5.77 17.64
C ASN A 167 -0.10 -4.56 16.73
N GLY A 168 -1.26 -4.12 16.25
CA GLY A 168 -1.38 -2.93 15.42
C GLY A 168 -2.81 -2.60 15.07
N ILE A 169 -2.99 -1.85 13.99
CA ILE A 169 -4.30 -1.43 13.50
C ILE A 169 -4.56 -2.15 12.18
N GLY A 170 -5.77 -2.71 12.03
CA GLY A 170 -6.23 -3.29 10.76
C GLY A 170 -6.49 -2.18 9.73
N LEU A 171 -6.09 -2.43 8.48
CA LEU A 171 -6.27 -1.48 7.38
C LEU A 171 -7.75 -1.15 7.15
N LEU A 172 -8.54 -2.20 6.98
CA LEU A 172 -9.92 -2.21 6.53
C LEU A 172 -10.87 -1.97 7.69
N SER A 173 -10.60 -2.57 8.84
CA SER A 173 -11.42 -2.35 10.04
C SER A 173 -11.12 -1.02 10.73
N GLY A 174 -9.87 -0.53 10.65
CA GLY A 174 -9.39 0.60 11.48
C GLY A 174 -9.38 0.29 12.97
N ARG A 175 -9.51 -0.98 13.36
CA ARG A 175 -9.55 -1.43 14.77
C ARG A 175 -8.20 -1.99 15.18
N ASN A 176 -7.91 -1.96 16.48
CA ASN A 176 -6.78 -2.68 17.02
C ASN A 176 -6.94 -4.18 16.74
N THR A 177 -5.92 -4.78 16.14
CA THR A 177 -5.82 -6.21 15.85
C THR A 177 -4.41 -6.70 16.21
N GLY A 178 -4.22 -8.00 16.21
CA GLY A 178 -2.95 -8.61 16.52
C GLY A 178 -2.80 -9.95 15.82
N VAL A 179 -1.54 -10.34 15.62
CA VAL A 179 -1.18 -11.64 15.09
C VAL A 179 -0.21 -12.33 16.04
N ILE A 180 -0.45 -13.62 16.29
CA ILE A 180 0.48 -14.49 17.01
C ILE A 180 1.00 -15.52 16.02
N LEU A 181 2.31 -15.57 15.85
CA LEU A 181 2.98 -16.60 15.06
C LEU A 181 3.53 -17.66 16.00
N SER A 182 3.15 -18.92 15.79
CA SER A 182 3.60 -20.07 16.58
C SER A 182 4.24 -21.12 15.66
N PRO A 183 5.27 -21.84 16.12
CA PRO A 183 5.88 -22.88 15.32
C PRO A 183 4.93 -24.04 15.11
N LEU A 184 5.10 -24.71 13.98
CA LEU A 184 4.38 -25.93 13.63
C LEU A 184 5.37 -27.04 13.27
N GLY A 185 4.89 -28.27 13.37
CA GLY A 185 5.58 -29.47 12.94
C GLY A 185 5.77 -29.57 11.44
N ILE A 186 6.49 -30.61 11.05
CA ILE A 186 6.80 -30.93 9.65
C ILE A 186 5.50 -31.15 8.84
N ASN A 187 5.47 -30.62 7.62
CA ASN A 187 4.36 -30.76 6.67
C ASN A 187 2.99 -30.22 7.13
N GLU A 188 2.93 -29.40 8.18
CA GLU A 188 1.68 -28.77 8.61
C GLU A 188 1.30 -27.57 7.74
N GLY A 189 2.29 -26.92 7.11
CA GLY A 189 2.10 -25.77 6.23
C GLY A 189 1.85 -24.47 6.98
N VAL A 190 1.41 -23.45 6.23
CA VAL A 190 0.93 -22.19 6.80
C VAL A 190 -0.54 -22.33 7.17
N LEU A 191 -0.86 -22.16 8.45
CA LEU A 191 -2.23 -22.27 8.96
C LEU A 191 -2.64 -20.96 9.61
N PHE A 192 -3.77 -20.41 9.22
CA PHE A 192 -4.44 -19.33 9.92
C PHE A 192 -5.46 -19.92 10.89
N GLN A 193 -5.55 -19.39 12.10
CA GLN A 193 -6.56 -19.79 13.07
C GLN A 193 -7.25 -18.57 13.65
N THR A 194 -8.57 -18.52 13.50
CA THR A 194 -9.40 -17.49 14.12
C THR A 194 -9.47 -17.68 15.63
N LEU A 195 -9.82 -16.63 16.38
CA LEU A 195 -9.82 -16.67 17.85
C LEU A 195 -10.82 -17.69 18.44
N ASP A 196 -11.83 -18.11 17.69
CA ASP A 196 -12.78 -19.17 18.05
C ASP A 196 -12.28 -20.59 17.68
N GLY A 197 -11.06 -20.71 17.18
CA GLY A 197 -10.38 -21.99 16.93
C GLY A 197 -10.55 -22.56 15.52
N GLN A 198 -11.30 -21.92 14.63
CA GLN A 198 -11.44 -22.39 13.25
C GLN A 198 -10.12 -22.20 12.49
N THR A 199 -9.68 -23.25 11.79
CA THR A 199 -8.42 -23.24 11.02
C THR A 199 -8.71 -23.06 9.54
N ILE A 200 -7.99 -22.13 8.90
CA ILE A 200 -8.00 -21.82 7.48
C ILE A 200 -6.59 -22.08 6.96
N ARG A 201 -6.43 -22.83 5.87
CA ARG A 201 -5.10 -23.04 5.30
C ARG A 201 -4.64 -21.79 4.57
N GLY A 202 -3.38 -21.40 4.75
CA GLY A 202 -2.70 -20.31 4.03
C GLY A 202 -2.29 -20.68 2.61
N GLN A 203 -3.08 -21.52 1.94
CA GLN A 203 -2.86 -21.95 0.56
C GLN A 203 -4.21 -22.12 -0.14
N ILE A 204 -4.25 -22.07 -1.46
CA ILE A 204 -5.45 -22.40 -2.23
C ILE A 204 -5.74 -23.90 -2.07
N THR A 205 -6.80 -24.24 -1.33
CA THR A 205 -7.18 -25.64 -1.07
C THR A 205 -8.29 -26.17 -1.98
N SER A 206 -9.12 -25.31 -2.55
CA SER A 206 -10.14 -25.66 -3.55
C SER A 206 -10.52 -24.44 -4.39
N LEU A 207 -10.88 -24.67 -5.65
CA LEU A 207 -11.50 -23.63 -6.50
C LEU A 207 -12.86 -23.18 -5.93
N GLU A 208 -13.54 -24.03 -5.15
CA GLU A 208 -14.85 -23.74 -4.54
C GLU A 208 -14.80 -22.71 -3.41
N ASN A 209 -13.68 -22.57 -2.69
CA ASN A 209 -13.50 -21.44 -1.75
C ASN A 209 -13.36 -20.10 -2.49
N PHE A 210 -13.14 -20.15 -3.81
CA PHE A 210 -13.24 -19.02 -4.73
C PHE A 210 -14.57 -19.09 -5.50
N SER A 211 -15.69 -19.37 -4.83
CA SER A 211 -17.00 -19.29 -5.49
C SER A 211 -17.55 -17.86 -5.37
N PRO A 212 -17.76 -17.12 -6.48
CA PRO A 212 -18.45 -15.83 -6.47
C PRO A 212 -19.96 -15.96 -6.20
N THR A 213 -20.42 -17.09 -5.66
CA THR A 213 -21.83 -17.40 -5.47
C THR A 213 -22.21 -17.31 -3.99
N GLY A 214 -22.47 -16.09 -3.55
CA GLY A 214 -23.09 -15.79 -2.26
C GLY A 214 -23.73 -14.41 -2.31
N SER A 215 -25.05 -14.35 -2.24
CA SER A 215 -25.91 -13.18 -2.38
C SER A 215 -25.83 -12.16 -1.22
N SER A 216 -24.61 -11.81 -0.79
CA SER A 216 -24.34 -10.64 0.05
C SER A 216 -23.06 -9.96 -0.44
N LYS A 217 -23.23 -9.01 -1.37
CA LYS A 217 -22.18 -8.07 -1.77
C LYS A 217 -21.77 -7.26 -0.55
N THR A 218 -20.73 -7.69 0.14
CA THR A 218 -20.13 -6.91 1.22
C THR A 218 -18.63 -6.91 1.02
N PHE A 219 -18.24 -5.85 0.32
CA PHE A 219 -16.93 -5.36 -0.08
C PHE A 219 -15.71 -5.82 0.74
N SER A 220 -14.60 -6.01 0.04
CA SER A 220 -13.28 -5.98 0.64
C SER A 220 -12.33 -5.17 -0.23
N ALA A 221 -11.81 -4.06 0.30
CA ALA A 221 -10.80 -3.29 -0.40
C ALA A 221 -9.49 -4.08 -0.52
N ASN A 222 -8.92 -4.03 -1.73
CA ASN A 222 -7.57 -4.37 -2.19
C ASN A 222 -6.69 -5.12 -1.21
N SER A 223 -7.11 -6.33 -0.85
CA SER A 223 -6.34 -7.22 -0.01
C SER A 223 -6.71 -8.64 -0.30
N THR A 224 -5.77 -9.55 -0.12
CA THR A 224 -6.04 -10.98 -0.20
C THR A 224 -6.75 -11.41 1.08
N THR A 225 -7.84 -12.13 0.90
CA THR A 225 -8.68 -12.66 1.97
C THR A 225 -8.72 -14.18 1.88
N LEU A 226 -8.46 -14.85 2.99
CA LEU A 226 -8.64 -16.28 3.14
C LEU A 226 -9.98 -16.54 3.82
N GLU A 227 -10.83 -17.39 3.23
CA GLU A 227 -12.17 -17.68 3.75
C GLU A 227 -12.38 -19.19 3.96
N SER A 228 -13.11 -19.53 5.01
CA SER A 228 -13.60 -20.89 5.27
C SER A 228 -14.95 -20.84 5.97
N GLY A 229 -16.02 -21.20 5.27
CA GLY A 229 -17.38 -21.12 5.80
C GLY A 229 -17.79 -19.67 6.10
N ARG A 230 -17.94 -19.33 7.38
CA ARG A 230 -18.29 -17.96 7.83
C ARG A 230 -17.12 -17.17 8.39
N ARG A 231 -15.92 -17.75 8.43
CA ARG A 231 -14.71 -17.12 8.96
C ARG A 231 -13.82 -16.68 7.82
N ARG A 232 -13.11 -15.58 8.06
CA ARG A 232 -12.15 -15.01 7.13
C ARG A 232 -11.00 -14.33 7.85
N VAL A 233 -9.85 -14.28 7.19
CA VAL A 233 -8.71 -13.46 7.58
C VAL A 233 -8.29 -12.63 6.37
N ARG A 234 -8.19 -11.31 6.53
CA ARG A 234 -7.93 -10.33 5.48
C ARG A 234 -6.52 -9.75 5.59
N THR A 235 -6.03 -9.17 4.49
CA THR A 235 -4.75 -8.46 4.42
C THR A 235 -3.55 -9.36 4.74
N VAL A 236 -3.58 -10.58 4.19
CA VAL A 236 -2.56 -11.60 4.48
C VAL A 236 -1.28 -11.43 3.65
N GLU A 237 -1.35 -10.70 2.54
CA GLU A 237 -0.32 -10.56 1.51
C GLU A 237 1.05 -10.16 2.06
N HIS A 238 1.15 -9.13 2.90
CA HIS A 238 2.45 -8.67 3.43
C HIS A 238 3.11 -9.72 4.32
N LEU A 239 2.33 -10.35 5.21
CA LEU A 239 2.82 -11.42 6.08
C LEU A 239 3.24 -12.64 5.24
N MET A 240 2.41 -13.04 4.28
CA MET A 240 2.73 -14.14 3.37
C MET A 240 4.00 -13.88 2.57
N ALA A 241 4.26 -12.62 2.18
CA ALA A 241 5.48 -12.24 1.47
C ALA A 241 6.73 -12.47 2.33
N VAL A 242 6.68 -12.10 3.62
CA VAL A 242 7.77 -12.35 4.56
C VAL A 242 7.96 -13.85 4.78
N LEU A 243 6.88 -14.61 5.00
CA LEU A 243 6.98 -16.06 5.20
C LEU A 243 7.66 -16.74 4.00
N SER A 244 7.27 -16.35 2.78
CA SER A 244 7.88 -16.83 1.54
C SER A 244 9.38 -16.51 1.49
N MET A 245 9.76 -15.25 1.71
CA MET A 245 11.14 -14.78 1.55
C MET A 245 12.10 -15.25 2.65
N TYR A 246 11.59 -15.54 3.85
CA TYR A 246 12.35 -16.18 4.93
C TYR A 246 12.31 -17.72 4.85
N GLY A 247 11.55 -18.27 3.89
CA GLY A 247 11.42 -19.71 3.67
C GLY A 247 10.66 -20.45 4.76
N ILE A 248 9.78 -19.76 5.51
CA ILE A 248 8.97 -20.36 6.58
C ILE A 248 7.88 -21.23 5.96
N THR A 249 8.02 -22.54 6.07
CA THR A 249 7.08 -23.51 5.50
C THR A 249 5.98 -23.93 6.47
N ASN A 250 6.25 -23.91 7.78
CA ASN A 250 5.32 -24.40 8.79
C ASN A 250 5.14 -23.35 9.89
N VAL A 251 3.95 -22.76 9.99
CA VAL A 251 3.64 -21.73 11.00
C VAL A 251 2.13 -21.63 11.25
N LEU A 252 1.75 -21.48 12.51
CA LEU A 252 0.39 -21.19 12.93
C LEU A 252 0.26 -19.69 13.17
N ILE A 253 -0.66 -19.07 12.45
CA ILE A 253 -0.96 -17.64 12.46
C ILE A 253 -2.31 -17.46 13.13
N LYS A 254 -2.30 -17.07 14.40
CA LYS A 254 -3.54 -16.72 15.10
C LYS A 254 -3.83 -15.25 14.88
N ALA A 255 -4.96 -14.96 14.28
CA ALA A 255 -5.47 -13.62 14.03
C ALA A 255 -6.99 -13.63 14.19
N ASP A 256 -7.60 -12.47 14.38
CA ASP A 256 -9.06 -12.37 14.38
C ASP A 256 -9.58 -12.33 12.92
N GLU A 257 -10.06 -11.19 12.45
CA GLU A 257 -10.56 -11.04 11.07
C GLU A 257 -9.56 -10.41 10.11
N GLU A 258 -8.48 -9.81 10.62
CA GLU A 258 -7.57 -8.98 9.83
C GLU A 258 -6.16 -8.96 10.42
N ILE A 259 -5.15 -9.12 9.57
CA ILE A 259 -3.75 -8.98 9.93
C ILE A 259 -3.40 -7.49 10.12
N PRO A 260 -2.61 -7.13 11.16
CA PRO A 260 -2.21 -5.73 11.35
C PRO A 260 -1.47 -5.17 10.13
N ASN A 261 -1.84 -3.98 9.65
CA ASN A 261 -1.17 -3.36 8.51
C ASN A 261 -0.05 -2.36 8.91
N ILE A 262 0.16 -2.14 10.21
CA ILE A 262 1.19 -1.27 10.81
C ILE A 262 1.44 0.02 10.01
N ASP A 263 2.54 0.10 9.26
CA ASP A 263 2.96 1.26 8.46
C ASP A 263 2.65 1.12 6.96
N GLY A 264 2.01 0.03 6.56
CA GLY A 264 1.71 -0.32 5.17
C GLY A 264 2.74 -1.18 4.47
N SER A 265 3.83 -1.53 5.13
CA SER A 265 4.92 -2.33 4.58
C SER A 265 5.05 -3.68 5.31
N ALA A 266 6.10 -4.45 5.01
CA ALA A 266 6.38 -5.73 5.65
C ALA A 266 7.57 -5.70 6.62
N ARG A 267 8.11 -4.51 6.97
CA ARG A 267 9.29 -4.39 7.86
C ARG A 267 9.06 -4.99 9.23
N ASP A 268 7.91 -4.70 9.82
CA ASP A 268 7.58 -5.19 11.16
C ASP A 268 7.43 -6.71 11.18
N PHE A 269 6.92 -7.30 10.09
CA PHE A 269 6.90 -8.75 9.94
C PHE A 269 8.30 -9.36 9.77
N CYS A 270 9.20 -8.70 9.02
CA CYS A 270 10.60 -9.13 8.96
C CYS A 270 11.24 -9.14 10.36
N ALA A 271 11.11 -8.03 11.10
CA ALA A 271 11.64 -7.91 12.45
C ALA A 271 11.04 -8.96 13.40
N LEU A 272 9.74 -9.24 13.26
CA LEU A 272 9.02 -10.25 14.04
C LEU A 272 9.58 -11.67 13.80
N ILE A 273 9.87 -12.04 12.54
CA ILE A 273 10.44 -13.34 12.19
C ILE A 273 11.90 -13.44 12.65
N GLU A 274 12.68 -12.38 12.49
CA GLU A 274 14.06 -12.29 12.98
C GLU A 274 14.11 -12.43 14.51
N GLU A 275 13.20 -11.77 15.23
CA GLU A 275 13.05 -11.89 16.68
C GLU A 275 12.67 -13.32 17.10
N ALA A 276 11.73 -13.94 16.37
CA ALA A 276 11.32 -15.31 16.64
C ALA A 276 12.49 -16.27 16.46
N GLY A 277 13.34 -16.00 15.48
CA GLY A 277 14.37 -16.92 15.00
C GLY A 277 13.77 -18.09 14.23
N ILE A 278 14.58 -18.69 13.37
CA ILE A 278 14.16 -19.75 12.45
C ILE A 278 14.81 -21.08 12.88
N VAL A 279 14.06 -22.17 12.72
CA VAL A 279 14.49 -23.55 12.95
C VAL A 279 14.26 -24.36 11.69
N GLU A 280 15.31 -25.01 11.21
CA GLU A 280 15.24 -25.99 10.12
C GLU A 280 14.68 -27.31 10.65
N GLN A 281 13.87 -27.96 9.82
CA GLN A 281 13.24 -29.23 10.13
C GLN A 281 13.84 -30.33 9.24
N SER A 282 13.74 -31.58 9.68
CA SER A 282 14.50 -32.70 9.12
C SER A 282 14.03 -33.20 7.74
N VAL A 283 13.18 -32.47 7.04
CA VAL A 283 12.67 -32.83 5.71
C VAL A 283 12.92 -31.71 4.71
N ALA A 284 13.08 -32.07 3.45
CA ALA A 284 13.21 -31.11 2.36
C ALA A 284 11.92 -30.28 2.17
N THR A 285 12.09 -29.03 1.78
CA THR A 285 11.02 -28.20 1.23
C THR A 285 10.73 -28.65 -0.20
N ARG A 286 9.46 -28.64 -0.61
CA ARG A 286 9.08 -28.85 -2.01
C ARG A 286 8.97 -27.52 -2.73
N VAL A 287 9.33 -27.49 -4.00
CA VAL A 287 9.31 -26.28 -4.85
C VAL A 287 8.53 -26.54 -6.13
N ALA A 288 7.73 -25.56 -6.55
CA ALA A 288 7.04 -25.57 -7.82
C ALA A 288 7.97 -25.04 -8.92
N VAL A 289 8.41 -25.92 -9.83
CA VAL A 289 9.35 -25.58 -10.92
C VAL A 289 8.60 -25.31 -12.20
N ILE A 290 8.73 -24.10 -12.72
CA ILE A 290 8.13 -23.70 -13.99
C ILE A 290 8.92 -24.32 -15.14
N ARG A 291 8.28 -25.19 -15.92
CA ARG A 291 8.88 -25.89 -17.08
C ARG A 291 8.52 -25.25 -18.41
N ARG A 292 7.39 -24.55 -18.47
CA ARG A 292 6.91 -23.83 -19.66
C ARG A 292 6.21 -22.54 -19.24
N LYS A 293 6.21 -21.54 -20.14
CA LYS A 293 5.50 -20.28 -19.92
C LYS A 293 4.02 -20.55 -19.62
N ILE A 294 3.52 -19.93 -18.56
CA ILE A 294 2.13 -19.96 -18.13
C ILE A 294 1.78 -18.56 -17.63
N GLY A 295 0.58 -18.07 -17.89
CA GLY A 295 0.22 -16.73 -17.44
C GLY A 295 -1.22 -16.36 -17.71
N VAL A 296 -1.54 -15.11 -17.45
CA VAL A 296 -2.86 -14.51 -17.53
C VAL A 296 -2.74 -13.16 -18.25
N GLY A 297 -3.68 -12.85 -19.13
CA GLY A 297 -3.65 -11.63 -19.96
C GLY A 297 -2.86 -11.79 -21.26
N THR A 298 -2.78 -10.70 -22.02
CA THR A 298 -2.06 -10.62 -23.29
C THR A 298 -0.72 -9.92 -23.09
N GLU A 299 0.36 -10.48 -23.62
CA GLU A 299 1.71 -9.91 -23.54
C GLU A 299 1.83 -8.65 -24.41
N SER A 300 1.41 -7.52 -23.83
CA SER A 300 1.41 -6.20 -24.45
C SER A 300 1.66 -5.13 -23.38
N PRO A 301 2.48 -4.10 -23.63
CA PRO A 301 2.71 -3.02 -22.67
C PRO A 301 1.43 -2.25 -22.29
N GLN A 302 0.43 -2.24 -23.18
CA GLN A 302 -0.85 -1.56 -22.98
C GLN A 302 -1.89 -2.42 -22.25
N GLU A 303 -1.63 -3.72 -22.06
CA GLU A 303 -2.55 -4.65 -21.41
C GLU A 303 -1.95 -5.20 -20.12
N LYS A 304 -2.82 -5.39 -19.11
CA LYS A 304 -2.45 -6.08 -17.88
C LYS A 304 -2.10 -7.54 -18.20
N HIS A 305 -0.95 -7.99 -17.74
CA HIS A 305 -0.55 -9.37 -17.91
C HIS A 305 0.42 -9.84 -16.84
N LEU A 306 0.40 -11.15 -16.60
CA LEU A 306 1.24 -11.80 -15.60
C LEU A 306 1.67 -13.17 -16.14
N PHE A 307 2.97 -13.40 -16.27
CA PHE A 307 3.53 -14.67 -16.74
C PHE A 307 4.54 -15.24 -15.76
N ALA A 308 4.56 -16.55 -15.65
CA ALA A 308 5.63 -17.32 -15.05
C ALA A 308 6.36 -18.11 -16.15
N GLU A 309 7.68 -18.04 -16.17
CA GLU A 309 8.56 -18.64 -17.18
C GLU A 309 9.68 -19.47 -16.54
N PRO A 310 10.24 -20.46 -17.26
CA PRO A 310 11.36 -21.24 -16.75
C PRO A 310 12.58 -20.37 -16.45
N PHE A 311 13.09 -20.50 -15.24
CA PHE A 311 14.28 -19.82 -14.77
C PHE A 311 14.90 -20.61 -13.61
N ASP A 312 16.23 -20.72 -13.57
CA ASP A 312 16.93 -21.43 -12.50
C ASP A 312 17.17 -20.50 -11.30
N GLY A 313 16.11 -20.30 -10.54
CA GLY A 313 16.06 -19.38 -9.41
C GLY A 313 14.64 -18.84 -9.23
N PHE A 314 14.53 -17.73 -8.52
CA PHE A 314 13.29 -16.96 -8.43
C PHE A 314 13.61 -15.52 -8.81
N GLU A 315 12.86 -14.96 -9.75
CA GLU A 315 13.00 -13.55 -10.13
C GLU A 315 11.63 -12.98 -10.42
N ILE A 316 11.39 -11.74 -10.03
CA ILE A 316 10.21 -10.99 -10.39
C ILE A 316 10.63 -9.74 -11.14
N SER A 317 10.05 -9.49 -12.30
CA SER A 317 10.14 -8.22 -13.02
C SER A 317 8.75 -7.63 -13.17
N MET A 318 8.58 -6.38 -12.76
CA MET A 318 7.29 -5.71 -12.78
C MET A 318 7.40 -4.32 -13.39
N ARG A 319 6.44 -4.01 -14.26
CA ARG A 319 6.16 -2.66 -14.75
C ARG A 319 4.83 -2.16 -14.19
N VAL A 320 4.83 -0.93 -13.69
CA VAL A 320 3.63 -0.14 -13.42
C VAL A 320 3.70 1.15 -14.21
N ASP A 321 2.55 1.71 -14.53
CA ASP A 321 2.36 2.90 -15.36
C ASP A 321 1.01 3.51 -15.03
N TYR A 322 1.02 4.37 -14.03
CA TYR A 322 -0.17 5.06 -13.53
C TYR A 322 0.00 6.57 -13.71
N PRO A 323 -1.11 7.33 -13.74
CA PRO A 323 -1.05 8.79 -13.67
C PRO A 323 -0.13 9.31 -12.55
N PRO A 324 0.41 10.53 -12.69
CA PRO A 324 1.18 11.17 -11.62
C PRO A 324 0.45 11.12 -10.27
N PRO A 325 1.16 10.95 -9.14
CA PRO A 325 2.62 11.03 -9.00
C PRO A 325 3.39 9.73 -9.28
N ILE A 326 2.72 8.60 -9.57
CA ILE A 326 3.39 7.30 -9.71
C ILE A 326 4.24 7.24 -10.98
N GLY A 327 3.62 7.57 -12.12
CA GLY A 327 4.26 7.48 -13.43
C GLY A 327 4.57 6.03 -13.85
N GLU A 328 5.41 5.90 -14.86
CA GLU A 328 5.96 4.62 -15.29
C GLU A 328 7.15 4.23 -14.41
N GLN A 329 7.08 3.05 -13.81
CA GLN A 329 8.16 2.47 -13.01
C GLN A 329 8.38 1.02 -13.42
N VAL A 330 9.64 0.61 -13.49
CA VAL A 330 10.04 -0.77 -13.78
C VAL A 330 11.05 -1.19 -12.74
N PHE A 331 10.82 -2.35 -12.11
CA PHE A 331 11.75 -2.91 -11.13
C PHE A 331 11.84 -4.43 -11.26
N SER A 332 13.04 -4.96 -11.07
CA SER A 332 13.32 -6.39 -11.05
C SER A 332 13.97 -6.78 -9.72
N PHE A 333 13.42 -7.80 -9.07
CA PHE A 333 13.88 -8.34 -7.80
C PHE A 333 14.27 -9.81 -7.94
N ASP A 334 15.50 -10.13 -7.54
CA ASP A 334 16.04 -11.48 -7.42
C ASP A 334 16.62 -11.64 -6.00
N PRO A 335 16.02 -12.47 -5.12
CA PRO A 335 16.50 -12.66 -3.74
C PRO A 335 17.89 -13.31 -3.66
N ALA A 336 18.40 -13.92 -4.75
CA ALA A 336 19.79 -14.41 -4.79
C ALA A 336 20.81 -13.27 -4.94
N ARG A 337 20.36 -12.08 -5.35
CA ARG A 337 21.22 -10.91 -5.63
C ARG A 337 20.93 -9.72 -4.72
N ALA A 338 19.73 -9.65 -4.15
CA ALA A 338 19.24 -8.49 -3.43
C ALA A 338 18.50 -8.89 -2.14
N SER A 339 18.61 -8.07 -1.10
CA SER A 339 17.98 -8.36 0.19
C SER A 339 16.51 -7.94 0.20
N PHE A 340 15.60 -8.89 0.38
CA PHE A 340 14.16 -8.61 0.53
C PHE A 340 13.89 -7.59 1.64
N ALA A 341 14.51 -7.77 2.82
CA ALA A 341 14.33 -6.90 3.98
C ALA A 341 14.76 -5.44 3.74
N LYS A 342 15.68 -5.19 2.80
CA LYS A 342 16.19 -3.85 2.46
C LYS A 342 15.56 -3.24 1.22
N GLU A 343 15.18 -4.05 0.24
CA GLU A 343 14.78 -3.58 -1.10
C GLU A 343 13.26 -3.60 -1.31
N ILE A 344 12.54 -4.53 -0.67
CA ILE A 344 11.12 -4.76 -0.94
C ILE A 344 10.28 -4.57 0.32
N ALA A 345 10.67 -5.23 1.42
CA ALA A 345 9.91 -5.19 2.69
C ALA A 345 9.57 -3.77 3.19
N PRO A 346 10.42 -2.73 2.99
CA PRO A 346 10.10 -1.37 3.42
C PRO A 346 9.12 -0.60 2.54
N ALA A 347 8.77 -1.09 1.36
CA ALA A 347 7.86 -0.38 0.46
C ALA A 347 6.42 -0.41 0.95
N ARG A 348 5.83 0.77 1.16
CA ARG A 348 4.49 0.91 1.75
C ARG A 348 3.37 0.87 0.71
N SER A 349 2.21 0.41 1.15
CA SER A 349 0.97 0.50 0.38
C SER A 349 0.61 1.93 0.05
N PHE A 350 -0.19 2.11 -0.98
CA PHE A 350 -0.52 3.42 -1.51
C PHE A 350 -1.95 3.47 -2.06
N ASN A 351 -2.59 4.63 -1.96
CA ASN A 351 -3.90 4.85 -2.56
C ASN A 351 -4.15 6.33 -2.83
N THR A 352 -5.11 6.65 -3.69
CA THR A 352 -5.57 8.03 -3.83
C THR A 352 -6.48 8.41 -2.70
N PHE A 353 -6.43 9.68 -2.35
CA PHE A 353 -7.31 10.31 -1.39
C PHE A 353 -8.80 10.12 -1.78
N GLU A 354 -9.12 10.28 -3.07
CA GLU A 354 -10.47 10.10 -3.63
C GLU A 354 -11.00 8.67 -3.40
N ASN A 355 -10.15 7.65 -3.63
CA ASN A 355 -10.53 6.25 -3.41
C ASN A 355 -10.77 5.96 -1.92
N ILE A 356 -9.91 6.48 -1.04
CA ILE A 356 -10.07 6.34 0.41
C ILE A 356 -11.38 7.00 0.85
N GLU A 357 -11.65 8.22 0.38
CA GLU A 357 -12.87 8.95 0.72
C GLU A 357 -14.14 8.22 0.24
N MET A 358 -14.12 7.71 -0.99
CA MET A 358 -15.22 6.94 -1.56
C MET A 358 -15.47 5.64 -0.77
N ALA A 359 -14.40 4.90 -0.45
CA ALA A 359 -14.50 3.66 0.31
C ALA A 359 -15.04 3.90 1.74
N GLN A 360 -14.62 4.98 2.41
CA GLN A 360 -15.14 5.37 3.71
C GLN A 360 -16.63 5.75 3.64
N LYS A 361 -17.05 6.53 2.62
CA LYS A 361 -18.46 6.90 2.41
C LYS A 361 -19.36 5.70 2.16
N MET A 362 -18.85 4.67 1.50
CA MET A 362 -19.57 3.41 1.27
C MET A 362 -19.55 2.48 2.49
N GLY A 363 -18.84 2.84 3.57
CA GLY A 363 -18.69 2.01 4.77
C GLY A 363 -17.88 0.72 4.53
N THR A 364 -17.09 0.66 3.46
CA THR A 364 -16.35 -0.54 3.04
C THR A 364 -14.97 -0.63 3.68
N VAL A 365 -14.50 0.49 4.22
CA VAL A 365 -13.24 0.63 4.96
C VAL A 365 -13.38 1.59 6.14
N GLY A 366 -12.58 1.35 7.19
CA GLY A 366 -12.43 2.21 8.36
C GLY A 366 -11.32 3.26 8.19
N GLY A 367 -10.71 3.65 9.31
CA GLY A 367 -9.68 4.70 9.37
C GLY A 367 -8.24 4.24 9.12
N GLY A 368 -7.97 2.93 8.97
CA GLY A 368 -6.61 2.38 8.96
C GLY A 368 -5.70 2.87 7.83
N TYR A 369 -6.29 3.35 6.73
CA TYR A 369 -5.57 3.90 5.57
C TYR A 369 -4.70 5.12 5.92
N LEU A 370 -5.12 5.93 6.90
CA LEU A 370 -4.40 7.16 7.25
C LEU A 370 -3.05 6.88 7.89
N HIS A 371 -2.89 5.74 8.57
CA HIS A 371 -1.64 5.42 9.27
C HIS A 371 -0.71 4.47 8.51
N SER A 372 -1.21 3.88 7.42
CA SER A 372 -0.55 2.73 6.77
C SER A 372 -0.42 2.87 5.26
N HIS A 373 -0.70 4.02 4.67
CA HIS A 373 -0.59 4.21 3.22
C HIS A 373 0.13 5.50 2.86
N ILE A 374 0.82 5.47 1.72
CA ILE A 374 1.16 6.65 0.95
C ILE A 374 -0.13 7.15 0.30
N ILE A 375 -0.56 8.35 0.65
CA ILE A 375 -1.78 8.97 0.17
C ILE A 375 -1.41 9.96 -0.93
N MET A 376 -2.07 9.82 -2.06
CA MET A 376 -1.88 10.69 -3.21
C MET A 376 -3.11 11.54 -3.47
N TYR A 377 -2.92 12.81 -3.78
CA TYR A 377 -3.98 13.73 -4.18
C TYR A 377 -3.43 14.79 -5.13
N GLY A 378 -4.22 15.18 -6.12
CA GLY A 378 -3.83 16.26 -7.05
C GLY A 378 -2.52 16.02 -7.79
N GLY A 379 -2.17 14.76 -8.07
CA GLY A 379 -0.93 14.38 -8.74
C GLY A 379 0.33 14.43 -7.86
N LYS A 380 0.18 14.45 -6.54
CA LYS A 380 1.28 14.50 -5.55
C LYS A 380 1.05 13.51 -4.41
N VAL A 381 2.13 13.15 -3.72
CA VAL A 381 2.06 12.48 -2.41
C VAL A 381 1.87 13.55 -1.34
N ILE A 382 0.92 13.35 -0.42
CA ILE A 382 0.47 14.41 0.50
C ILE A 382 0.80 14.17 1.97
N ASN A 383 1.09 12.94 2.40
CA ASN A 383 1.22 12.60 3.82
C ASN A 383 2.62 12.13 4.24
N THR A 384 3.52 11.88 3.31
CA THR A 384 4.86 11.35 3.59
C THR A 384 5.80 11.58 2.41
N GLU A 385 7.11 11.54 2.65
CA GLU A 385 8.10 11.32 1.60
C GLU A 385 8.17 9.84 1.23
N LEU A 386 8.63 9.54 0.01
CA LEU A 386 8.87 8.17 -0.43
C LEU A 386 10.18 7.64 0.15
N ARG A 387 10.19 6.37 0.57
CA ARG A 387 11.39 5.64 1.02
C ARG A 387 12.31 5.27 -0.14
N TYR A 388 11.72 5.11 -1.32
CA TYR A 388 12.41 4.86 -2.59
C TYR A 388 11.75 5.68 -3.71
N PRO A 389 12.50 6.15 -4.71
CA PRO A 389 11.92 6.79 -5.89
C PRO A 389 10.89 5.89 -6.61
N ASP A 390 11.10 4.59 -6.55
CA ASP A 390 10.31 3.50 -7.14
C ASP A 390 9.52 2.70 -6.07
N GLU A 391 9.13 3.33 -4.96
CA GLU A 391 8.43 2.66 -3.84
C GLU A 391 7.12 1.97 -4.28
N PHE A 392 6.39 2.53 -5.26
CA PHE A 392 5.11 1.99 -5.71
C PHE A 392 5.27 0.62 -6.41
N VAL A 393 6.21 0.48 -7.34
CA VAL A 393 6.46 -0.82 -7.99
C VAL A 393 7.06 -1.84 -7.04
N ARG A 394 7.92 -1.42 -6.10
CA ARG A 394 8.45 -2.30 -5.05
C ARG A 394 7.36 -2.86 -4.15
N HIS A 395 6.37 -2.03 -3.80
CA HIS A 395 5.22 -2.49 -3.02
C HIS A 395 4.35 -3.47 -3.82
N LYS A 396 4.11 -3.23 -5.12
CA LYS A 396 3.39 -4.19 -5.95
C LYS A 396 4.12 -5.53 -6.11
N ILE A 397 5.46 -5.52 -6.08
CA ILE A 397 6.27 -6.74 -6.01
C ILE A 397 6.09 -7.43 -4.64
N LEU A 398 6.07 -6.68 -3.54
CA LEU A 398 5.79 -7.19 -2.19
C LEU A 398 4.44 -7.92 -2.14
N ASP A 399 3.37 -7.29 -2.64
CA ASP A 399 2.03 -7.91 -2.74
C ASP A 399 2.06 -9.22 -3.53
N MET A 400 2.70 -9.19 -4.70
CA MET A 400 2.77 -10.34 -5.59
C MET A 400 3.56 -11.51 -4.97
N ILE A 401 4.65 -11.25 -4.24
CA ILE A 401 5.37 -12.31 -3.52
C ILE A 401 4.43 -13.00 -2.51
N GLY A 402 3.65 -12.22 -1.78
CA GLY A 402 2.67 -12.72 -0.81
C GLY A 402 1.56 -13.55 -1.46
N ASP A 403 0.96 -13.03 -2.53
CA ASP A 403 -0.09 -13.72 -3.26
C ASP A 403 0.42 -15.01 -3.89
N LEU A 404 1.60 -15.01 -4.51
CA LEU A 404 2.19 -16.21 -5.10
C LEU A 404 2.42 -17.31 -4.05
N TYR A 405 2.68 -16.94 -2.79
CA TYR A 405 2.88 -17.91 -1.72
C TYR A 405 1.58 -18.61 -1.29
N LEU A 406 0.41 -18.12 -1.71
CA LEU A 406 -0.85 -18.85 -1.60
C LEU A 406 -0.87 -20.16 -2.41
N LEU A 407 0.12 -20.38 -3.30
CA LEU A 407 0.35 -21.68 -3.91
C LEU A 407 0.69 -22.77 -2.87
N GLY A 408 1.17 -22.37 -1.69
CA GLY A 408 1.64 -23.26 -0.63
C GLY A 408 3.06 -23.82 -0.84
N LEU A 409 3.72 -23.45 -1.94
CA LEU A 409 5.08 -23.84 -2.29
C LEU A 409 5.86 -22.63 -2.81
N PRO A 410 7.16 -22.51 -2.52
CA PRO A 410 8.05 -21.61 -3.24
C PRO A 410 8.04 -21.92 -4.75
N ILE A 411 8.26 -20.89 -5.56
CA ILE A 411 8.33 -21.00 -7.02
C ILE A 411 9.79 -20.94 -7.46
N ARG A 412 10.17 -21.84 -8.37
CA ARG A 412 11.40 -21.73 -9.18
C ARG A 412 11.02 -21.36 -10.61
N GLY A 413 11.23 -20.11 -10.96
CA GLY A 413 10.81 -19.50 -12.21
C GLY A 413 10.95 -17.98 -12.17
N ARG A 414 10.82 -17.36 -13.34
CA ARG A 414 10.76 -15.91 -13.49
C ARG A 414 9.32 -15.48 -13.61
N ILE A 415 8.93 -14.45 -12.89
CA ILE A 415 7.63 -13.80 -12.98
C ILE A 415 7.80 -12.47 -13.71
N SER A 416 7.01 -12.27 -14.76
CA SER A 416 6.97 -11.04 -15.55
C SER A 416 5.58 -10.44 -15.46
N ALA A 417 5.46 -9.23 -14.92
CA ALA A 417 4.20 -8.58 -14.60
C ALA A 417 4.12 -7.17 -15.22
N ASN A 418 2.97 -6.82 -15.78
CA ASN A 418 2.64 -5.47 -16.21
C ASN A 418 1.29 -5.07 -15.62
N MET A 419 1.27 -4.03 -14.80
CA MET A 419 0.05 -3.40 -14.28
C MET A 419 -0.90 -4.36 -13.52
N THR A 420 -0.36 -5.39 -12.88
CA THR A 420 -1.16 -6.47 -12.27
C THR A 420 -1.78 -6.06 -10.94
N SER A 421 -2.92 -6.69 -10.62
CA SER A 421 -3.65 -6.57 -9.36
C SER A 421 -3.68 -7.93 -8.63
N HIS A 422 -4.14 -7.96 -7.37
CA HIS A 422 -4.32 -9.23 -6.63
C HIS A 422 -5.18 -10.24 -7.42
N GLY A 423 -6.16 -9.78 -8.22
CA GLY A 423 -6.97 -10.66 -9.07
C GLY A 423 -6.15 -11.39 -10.14
N TYR A 424 -5.19 -10.71 -10.77
CA TYR A 424 -4.24 -11.34 -11.71
C TYR A 424 -3.30 -12.32 -10.98
N ASN A 425 -2.80 -11.92 -9.82
CA ASN A 425 -1.91 -12.76 -9.02
C ASN A 425 -2.61 -14.07 -8.62
N GLN A 426 -3.82 -13.98 -8.07
CA GLN A 426 -4.64 -15.13 -7.70
C GLN A 426 -5.00 -16.01 -8.91
N ALA A 427 -5.33 -15.41 -10.06
CA ALA A 427 -5.58 -16.16 -11.29
C ALA A 427 -4.34 -16.95 -11.76
N LEU A 428 -3.14 -16.38 -11.64
CA LEU A 428 -1.91 -17.11 -11.91
C LEU A 428 -1.71 -18.26 -10.91
N VAL A 429 -1.90 -18.02 -9.60
CA VAL A 429 -1.76 -19.07 -8.58
C VAL A 429 -2.72 -20.24 -8.86
N GLN A 430 -3.97 -19.95 -9.24
CA GLN A 430 -4.94 -20.99 -9.63
C GLN A 430 -4.46 -21.81 -10.82
N ARG A 431 -3.92 -21.16 -11.86
CA ARG A 431 -3.35 -21.83 -13.03
C ARG A 431 -2.13 -22.69 -12.70
N LEU A 432 -1.24 -22.19 -11.85
CA LEU A 432 -0.08 -22.93 -11.36
C LEU A 432 -0.50 -24.17 -10.56
N TYR A 433 -1.45 -24.00 -9.64
CA TYR A 433 -1.99 -25.09 -8.84
C TYR A 433 -2.57 -26.22 -9.71
N GLN A 434 -3.34 -25.88 -10.74
CA GLN A 434 -3.88 -26.87 -11.68
C GLN A 434 -2.80 -27.58 -12.50
N ALA A 435 -1.81 -26.82 -12.98
CA ALA A 435 -0.69 -27.38 -13.72
C ALA A 435 0.10 -28.39 -12.87
N MET A 436 0.23 -28.16 -11.56
CA MET A 436 0.86 -29.11 -10.63
C MET A 436 0.05 -30.40 -10.47
N GLN A 437 -1.29 -30.33 -10.41
CA GLN A 437 -2.15 -31.51 -10.27
C GLN A 437 -2.13 -32.40 -11.52
N GLY A 438 -2.04 -31.80 -12.72
CA GLY A 438 -1.90 -32.54 -13.98
C GLY A 438 -0.60 -33.34 -14.07
N SER A 439 0.44 -32.94 -13.33
CA SER A 439 1.73 -33.65 -13.26
C SER A 439 1.73 -34.79 -12.22
N ALA A 440 0.88 -34.74 -11.20
CA ALA A 440 0.81 -35.73 -10.11
C ALA A 440 0.23 -37.09 -10.53
N GLY A 441 -0.53 -37.16 -11.64
CA GLY A 441 -1.07 -38.42 -12.18
C GLY A 441 -0.05 -39.32 -12.90
N ARG A 442 1.26 -39.09 -12.71
CA ARG A 442 2.37 -39.81 -13.39
C ARG A 442 3.32 -40.57 -12.46
N GLN A 443 2.99 -40.75 -11.18
CA GLN A 443 3.77 -41.61 -10.28
C GLN A 443 3.16 -42.99 -10.15
#